data_AF-A0AAN6RMD3-F1
#
_entry.id   AF-A0AAN6RMD3-F1
#
_cell.length_a   1.000
_cell.length_b   1.000
_cell.length_c   1.000
_cell.angle_alpha   90.00
_cell.angle_beta   90.00
_cell.angle_gamma   90.00
#
_symmetry.space_group_name_H-M   'P 1'
#
loop_
_entity.id
_entity.type
_entity.pdbx_description
1 polymer ?
#
loop_
_entity_poly.entity_id
_entity_poly.type
_entity_poly.pdbx_seq_one_letter_code
_entity_poly.pdbx_strand_id
1 'polypeptide(L)' 'MTALPSQAECLAAAGLQSQVLAPGEAEYDARQDSYWSNSAKIRPAAIVRPRSADEVAAAVRALVAAKQPFA' A
#
# COMPACT_ATOMS: atom_id res chain seq x y z
N MET A 1 -14.22 -2.29 -8.79
CA MET A 1 -13.81 -1.88 -7.42
C MET A 1 -13.24 -3.11 -6.76
N THR A 2 -11.93 -3.25 -6.78
CA THR A 2 -11.24 -4.36 -6.10
C THR A 2 -11.33 -4.10 -4.60
N ALA A 3 -11.73 -5.11 -3.83
CA ALA A 3 -11.80 -4.98 -2.37
C ALA A 3 -10.38 -4.78 -1.81
N LEU A 4 -10.23 -3.82 -0.89
CA LEU A 4 -8.98 -3.65 -0.18
C LEU A 4 -8.69 -4.89 0.68
N PRO A 5 -7.45 -5.37 0.70
CA PRO A 5 -7.07 -6.47 1.58
C PRO A 5 -7.14 -6.00 3.04
N SER A 6 -7.39 -6.92 3.98
CA SER A 6 -7.55 -6.59 5.40
C SER A 6 -6.34 -5.87 5.99
N GLN A 7 -5.13 -6.16 5.48
CA GLN A 7 -3.91 -5.48 5.89
C GLN A 7 -3.90 -3.98 5.57
N ALA A 8 -4.69 -3.54 4.59
CA ALA A 8 -4.76 -2.16 4.13
C ALA A 8 -6.00 -1.39 4.64
N GLU A 9 -6.91 -2.05 5.36
CA GLU A 9 -8.10 -1.39 5.92
C GLU A 9 -7.73 -0.26 6.89
N CYS A 10 -6.63 -0.41 7.63
CA CYS A 10 -6.11 0.64 8.52
C CYS A 10 -5.71 1.91 7.76
N LEU A 11 -5.23 1.80 6.52
CA LEU A 11 -4.87 2.92 5.67
C LEU A 11 -6.13 3.62 5.11
N ALA A 12 -7.17 2.84 4.77
CA ALA A 12 -8.46 3.41 4.38
C ALA A 12 -9.10 4.18 5.54
N ALA A 13 -9.08 3.62 6.75
CA ALA A 13 -9.56 4.30 7.96
C ALA A 13 -8.77 5.58 8.29
N ALA A 14 -7.49 5.66 7.89
CA ALA A 14 -6.67 6.86 7.98
C ALA A 14 -6.95 7.90 6.88
N GLY A 15 -7.92 7.65 6.00
CA GLY A 15 -8.28 8.55 4.89
C GLY A 15 -7.41 8.40 3.64
N LEU A 16 -6.54 7.40 3.58
CA LEU A 16 -5.59 7.20 2.48
C LEU A 16 -6.11 6.25 1.39
N GLN A 17 -7.39 5.86 1.43
CA GLN A 17 -8.00 4.89 0.52
C GLN A 17 -7.71 5.13 -0.97
N SER A 18 -7.70 6.39 -1.42
CA SER A 18 -7.46 6.74 -2.83
C SER A 18 -5.99 6.59 -3.24
N GLN A 19 -5.09 6.41 -2.28
CA GLN A 19 -3.66 6.22 -2.48
C GLN A 19 -3.23 4.76 -2.31
N VAL A 20 -4.15 3.86 -1.95
CA VAL A 20 -3.85 2.44 -1.78
C VAL A 20 -4.21 1.69 -3.06
N LEU A 21 -3.23 0.94 -3.58
CA LEU A 21 -3.37 0.03 -4.70
C LEU A 21 -3.49 -1.41 -4.20
N ALA A 22 -4.45 -2.14 -4.75
CA ALA A 22 -4.68 -3.55 -4.44
C ALA A 22 -4.24 -4.47 -5.59
N PRO A 23 -3.85 -5.73 -5.29
CA PRO A 23 -3.57 -6.73 -6.32
C PRO A 23 -4.74 -6.88 -7.30
N GLY A 24 -4.44 -6.92 -8.60
CA GLY A 24 -5.45 -6.95 -9.67
C GLY A 24 -5.83 -5.58 -10.23
N GLU A 25 -5.29 -4.49 -9.68
CA GLU A 25 -5.34 -3.18 -10.34
C GLU A 25 -4.15 -3.02 -11.30
N ALA A 26 -4.41 -2.50 -12.49
CA ALA A 26 -3.37 -2.31 -13.51
C ALA A 26 -2.20 -1.43 -13.00
N GLU A 27 -2.50 -0.45 -12.13
CA GLU A 27 -1.46 0.37 -11.50
C GLU A 27 -0.63 -0.41 -10.47
N TYR A 28 -1.22 -1.39 -9.77
CA TYR A 28 -0.47 -2.26 -8.86
C TYR A 28 0.52 -3.11 -9.66
N ASP A 29 0.03 -3.75 -10.74
CA ASP A 29 0.85 -4.59 -11.60
C ASP A 29 1.98 -3.80 -12.28
N ALA A 30 1.68 -2.59 -12.76
CA ALA A 30 2.69 -1.70 -13.32
C ALA A 30 3.80 -1.33 -12.32
N ARG A 31 3.47 -1.15 -11.03
CA ARG A 31 4.47 -0.88 -9.98
C ARG A 31 5.30 -2.13 -9.68
N GLN A 32 4.66 -3.30 -9.64
CA GLN A 32 5.35 -4.58 -9.48
C GLN A 32 6.34 -4.84 -10.62
N ASP A 33 5.95 -4.54 -11.86
CA ASP A 33 6.81 -4.74 -13.02
C ASP A 33 7.91 -3.68 -13.18
N SER A 34 7.78 -2.54 -12.50
CA SER A 34 8.82 -1.51 -12.45
C SER A 34 10.01 -1.85 -11.55
N TYR A 35 9.97 -2.96 -10.81
CA TYR A 35 11.11 -3.43 -10.02
C TYR A 35 12.30 -3.74 -10.93
N TRP A 36 13.46 -3.15 -10.62
CA TRP A 36 14.70 -3.41 -11.36
C TRP A 36 15.12 -4.89 -11.25
N SER A 37 15.01 -5.50 -10.07
CA SER A 37 15.32 -6.92 -9.89
C SER A 37 14.09 -7.79 -9.75
N ASN A 38 14.00 -8.83 -10.58
CA ASN A 38 12.99 -9.88 -10.45
C ASN A 38 13.12 -10.68 -9.14
N SER A 39 14.34 -10.82 -8.59
CA SER A 39 14.54 -11.50 -7.30
C SER A 39 14.07 -10.66 -6.11
N ALA A 40 13.86 -9.35 -6.31
CA ALA A 40 13.34 -8.43 -5.31
C ALA A 40 11.83 -8.17 -5.46
N LYS A 41 11.13 -8.85 -6.38
CA LYS A 41 9.67 -8.76 -6.52
C LYS A 41 8.98 -9.41 -5.32
N ILE A 42 8.88 -8.67 -4.24
CA ILE A 42 7.99 -8.99 -3.12
C ILE A 42 6.57 -8.66 -3.57
N ARG A 43 5.60 -9.54 -3.24
CA ARG A 43 4.18 -9.30 -3.49
C ARG A 43 3.53 -8.80 -2.19
N PRO A 44 3.56 -7.48 -1.90
CA PRO A 44 2.86 -6.92 -0.75
C PRO A 44 1.36 -7.13 -0.89
N ALA A 45 0.65 -7.11 0.23
CA ALA A 45 -0.80 -7.17 0.22
C ALA A 45 -1.40 -5.94 -0.48
N ALA A 46 -0.79 -4.75 -0.30
CA ALA A 46 -1.19 -3.51 -0.95
C ALA A 46 0.02 -2.57 -1.10
N ILE A 47 -0.09 -1.58 -1.98
CA ILE A 47 0.92 -0.52 -2.15
C ILE A 47 0.28 0.83 -1.85
N VAL A 48 0.81 1.58 -0.89
CA VAL A 48 0.36 2.95 -0.60
C VAL A 48 1.25 3.98 -1.31
N ARG A 49 0.65 5.00 -1.93
CA ARG A 49 1.33 6.06 -2.68
C ARG A 49 1.09 7.44 -2.06
N PRO A 50 1.68 7.71 -0.88
CA PRO A 50 1.54 9.01 -0.25
C PRO A 50 2.19 10.10 -1.09
N ARG A 51 1.59 11.28 -1.13
CA ARG A 51 2.00 12.45 -1.93
C ARG A 51 2.60 13.58 -1.08
N SER A 52 2.56 13.44 0.25
CA SER A 52 3.12 14.39 1.20
C SER A 52 3.74 13.69 2.41
N ALA A 53 4.60 14.40 3.14
CA ALA A 53 5.17 13.90 4.39
C ALA A 53 4.10 13.62 5.46
N ASP A 54 3.03 14.42 5.50
CA ASP A 54 1.89 14.18 6.37
C ASP A 54 1.16 12.87 6.05
N GLU A 55 0.95 12.57 4.76
CA GLU A 55 0.35 11.30 4.33
C GLU A 55 1.26 10.10 4.69
N VAL A 56 2.59 10.25 4.58
CA VAL A 56 3.54 9.23 5.04
C VAL A 56 3.42 9.02 6.55
N ALA A 57 3.43 10.10 7.34
CA ALA A 57 3.31 10.02 8.78
C ALA A 57 1.98 9.38 9.22
N ALA A 58 0.88 9.71 8.54
CA ALA A 58 -0.43 9.09 8.76
C ALA A 58 -0.42 7.59 8.43
N ALA A 59 0.16 7.20 7.29
CA ALA A 59 0.28 5.80 6.89
C ALA A 59 1.07 4.99 7.91
N VAL A 60 2.25 5.47 8.31
CA VAL A 60 3.11 4.78 9.29
C VAL A 60 2.41 4.65 10.64
N ARG A 61 1.75 5.71 11.14
CA ARG A 61 0.99 5.66 12.40
C ARG A 61 -0.13 4.62 12.33
N ALA A 62 -0.88 4.58 11.24
CA ALA A 62 -1.97 3.62 11.04
C ALA A 62 -1.45 2.17 11.00
N LEU A 63 -0.37 1.92 10.25
CA LEU A 63 0.25 0.60 10.14
C LEU A 63 0.81 0.12 11.48
N VAL A 64 1.50 0.99 12.23
CA VAL A 64 2.04 0.67 13.55
C VAL A 64 0.92 0.38 14.55
N ALA A 65 -0.14 1.20 14.57
CA ALA A 65 -1.29 0.98 15.45
C ALA A 65 -2.01 -0.35 15.14
N ALA A 66 -2.10 -0.71 13.87
CA ALA A 66 -2.67 -1.98 13.40
C ALA A 66 -1.69 -3.17 13.46
N LYS A 67 -0.45 -2.96 13.93
CA LYS A 67 0.64 -3.95 13.96
C LYS A 67 0.86 -4.64 12.60
N GLN A 68 0.68 -3.91 11.51
CA GLN A 68 0.88 -4.43 10.16
C GLN A 68 2.36 -4.32 9.76
N PRO A 69 2.95 -5.38 9.20
CA PRO A 69 4.29 -5.30 8.62
C PRO A 69 4.27 -4.45 7.35
N PHE A 70 5.27 -3.58 7.18
CA PHE A 70 5.46 -2.75 6.00
C PHE A 70 6.95 -2.68 5.63
N ALA A 71 7.23 -2.32 4.38
CA ALA A 71 8.57 -2.18 3.82
C ALA A 71 8.65 -0.93 2.94
#